data_AF-A0A2S9CZL2-F1
#
_entry.id   AF-A0A2S9CZL2-F1
#
_cell.length_a   1.000
_cell.length_b   1.000
_cell.length_c   1.000
_cell.angle_alpha   90.00
_cell.angle_beta   90.00
_cell.angle_gamma   90.00
#
_symmetry.space_group_name_H-M   'P 1'
#
loop_
_entity.id
_entity.type
_entity.pdbx_description
1 polymer ?
#
loop_
_entity_poly.entity_id
_entity_poly.type
_entity_poly.pdbx_seq_one_letter_code
_entity_poly.pdbx_strand_id
1 'polypeptide(L)'
;MQKPPIHKSFLNAFRGIFLMIKTERNFQIELLVFFVNLFFIFYFRLSNTDAALVFIASFAVLSAEIFNTAIEKICDIIQPNFDKRIGFIKDISAGAVMLTAIASVIVGILVYWKYIF
;
A
#
# COMPACT_ATOMS: atom_id res chain seq x y z
N MET A 1 2.94 8.17 27.99
CA MET A 1 1.73 7.98 27.15
C MET A 1 0.93 6.81 27.72
N GLN A 2 -0.29 7.03 28.23
CA GLN A 2 -1.17 5.93 28.63
C GLN A 2 -1.64 5.17 27.39
N LYS A 3 -1.52 3.84 27.39
CA LYS A 3 -1.96 3.01 26.27
C LYS A 3 -3.50 3.06 26.23
N PRO A 4 -4.11 3.50 25.11
CA PRO A 4 -5.55 3.45 24.99
C PRO A 4 -6.04 1.99 25.07
N PRO A 5 -7.27 1.75 25.54
CA PRO A 5 -7.86 0.41 25.53
C PRO A 5 -7.90 -0.15 24.09
N ILE A 6 -7.81 -1.48 23.96
CA ILE A 6 -7.62 -2.19 22.68
C ILE A 6 -8.60 -1.72 21.59
N HIS A 7 -9.88 -1.55 21.94
CA HIS A 7 -10.90 -1.07 21.00
C HIS A 7 -10.59 0.31 20.40
N LYS A 8 -10.04 1.24 21.19
CA LYS A 8 -9.63 2.57 20.71
C LYS A 8 -8.39 2.48 19.81
N SER A 9 -7.47 1.57 20.08
CA SER A 9 -6.30 1.34 19.21
C SER A 9 -6.72 0.86 17.82
N PHE A 10 -7.65 -0.12 17.74
CA PHE A 10 -8.21 -0.55 16.46
C PHE A 10 -8.96 0.57 15.75
N LEU A 11 -9.81 1.32 16.46
CA LEU A 11 -10.54 2.45 15.89
C LEU A 11 -9.59 3.51 15.30
N ASN A 12 -8.47 3.79 15.98
CA ASN A 12 -7.44 4.71 15.50
C ASN A 12 -6.75 4.17 14.23
N ALA A 13 -6.45 2.87 14.17
CA ALA A 13 -5.86 2.26 12.98
C ALA A 13 -6.82 2.34 11.77
N PHE A 14 -8.10 2.02 11.96
CA PHE A 14 -9.12 2.16 10.92
C PHE A 14 -9.30 3.61 10.47
N ARG A 15 -9.24 4.56 11.41
CA ARG A 15 -9.25 6.00 11.07
C ARG A 15 -8.06 6.39 10.20
N GLY A 16 -6.88 5.81 10.45
CA GLY A 16 -5.69 6.02 9.61
C GLY A 16 -5.90 5.54 8.18
N ILE A 17 -6.43 4.34 7.99
CA ILE A 17 -6.77 3.81 6.66
C ILE A 17 -7.80 4.69 5.97
N PHE A 18 -8.86 5.10 6.68
CA PHE A 18 -9.89 5.98 6.11
C PHE A 18 -9.33 7.35 5.69
N LEU A 19 -8.37 7.90 6.45
CA LEU A 19 -7.67 9.12 6.07
C LEU A 19 -6.95 8.94 4.74
N MET A 20 -6.15 7.88 4.59
CA MET A 20 -5.41 7.57 3.36
C MET A 20 -6.34 7.45 2.16
N ILE A 21 -7.46 6.74 2.31
CA ILE A 21 -8.49 6.62 1.26
C ILE A 21 -9.03 7.99 0.85
N LYS A 22 -9.14 8.95 1.78
CA LYS A 22 -9.72 10.26 1.50
C LYS A 22 -8.70 11.26 0.93
N THR A 23 -7.44 11.19 1.37
CA THR A 23 -6.45 12.25 1.12
C THR A 23 -5.42 11.90 0.05
N GLU A 24 -5.03 10.64 -0.08
CA GLU A 24 -3.89 10.26 -0.93
C GLU A 24 -4.38 9.57 -2.22
N ARG A 25 -4.14 10.22 -3.36
CA ARG A 25 -4.59 9.76 -4.68
C ARG A 25 -3.93 8.44 -5.09
N ASN A 26 -2.64 8.28 -4.82
CA ASN A 26 -1.91 7.06 -5.15
C ASN A 26 -2.51 5.86 -4.40
N PHE A 27 -2.73 6.01 -3.09
CA PHE A 27 -3.41 5.00 -2.27
C PHE A 27 -4.80 4.64 -2.81
N GLN A 28 -5.59 5.61 -3.28
CA GLN A 28 -6.89 5.34 -3.91
C GLN A 28 -6.77 4.48 -5.17
N ILE A 29 -5.77 4.76 -6.03
CA ILE A 29 -5.52 3.99 -7.26
C ILE A 29 -5.08 2.58 -6.91
N GLU A 30 -4.13 2.41 -5.99
CA GLU A 30 -3.66 1.11 -5.54
C GLU A 30 -4.79 0.29 -4.91
N LEU A 31 -5.68 0.93 -4.14
CA LEU A 31 -6.84 0.29 -3.56
C LEU A 31 -7.86 -0.15 -4.63
N LEU A 32 -8.06 0.65 -5.68
CA LEU A 32 -8.88 0.25 -6.83
C LEU A 32 -8.28 -1.00 -7.50
N VAL A 33 -6.96 -1.01 -7.75
CA VAL A 33 -6.25 -2.16 -8.34
C VAL A 33 -6.39 -3.40 -7.44
N PHE A 34 -6.32 -3.23 -6.12
CA PHE A 34 -6.58 -4.32 -5.18
C PHE A 34 -8.00 -4.91 -5.35
N PHE A 35 -9.04 -4.07 -5.49
CA PHE A 35 -10.40 -4.57 -5.76
C PHE A 35 -10.51 -5.29 -7.11
N VAL A 36 -9.78 -4.86 -8.13
CA VAL A 36 -9.69 -5.57 -9.42
C VAL A 36 -9.04 -6.94 -9.23
N ASN A 37 -7.95 -7.03 -8.46
CA ASN A 37 -7.31 -8.30 -8.14
C ASN A 37 -8.25 -9.24 -7.37
N LEU A 38 -9.05 -8.71 -6.43
CA LEU A 38 -10.08 -9.50 -5.75
C LEU A 38 -11.09 -10.08 -6.73
N PHE A 39 -11.58 -9.27 -7.66
CA PHE A 39 -12.49 -9.73 -8.71
C PHE A 39 -11.87 -10.88 -9.52
N PHE A 40 -10.60 -10.75 -9.93
CA PHE A 40 -9.89 -11.80 -10.66
C PHE A 40 -9.65 -13.08 -9.85
N ILE A 41 -9.38 -12.96 -8.55
CA ILE A 41 -9.27 -14.14 -7.66
C ILE A 41 -10.54 -14.98 -7.71
N PHE A 42 -11.71 -14.36 -7.63
CA PHE A 42 -12.99 -15.05 -7.70
C PHE A 42 -13.34 -15.51 -9.12
N TYR A 43 -13.07 -14.68 -10.13
CA TYR A 43 -13.41 -14.96 -11.53
C TYR A 43 -12.64 -16.17 -12.08
N PHE A 44 -11.31 -16.19 -11.89
CA PHE A 44 -10.44 -17.28 -12.36
C PHE A 44 -10.40 -18.47 -11.39
N ARG A 45 -11.07 -18.38 -10.22
CA ARG A 45 -11.08 -19.40 -9.17
C ARG A 45 -9.67 -19.82 -8.78
N LEU A 46 -8.86 -18.83 -8.41
CA LEU A 46 -7.48 -19.06 -7.99
C LEU A 46 -7.39 -20.08 -6.86
N SER A 47 -6.35 -20.90 -6.89
CA SER A 47 -5.97 -21.75 -5.77
C SER A 47 -5.72 -20.92 -4.51
N ASN A 48 -5.92 -21.50 -3.33
CA ASN A 48 -5.70 -20.79 -2.07
C ASN A 48 -4.29 -20.18 -1.97
N THR A 49 -3.28 -20.86 -2.52
CA THR A 49 -1.89 -20.40 -2.55
C THR A 49 -1.70 -19.22 -3.49
N ASP A 50 -2.24 -19.29 -4.71
CA ASP A 50 -2.11 -18.20 -5.68
C ASP A 50 -2.88 -16.95 -5.24
N ALA A 51 -4.08 -17.15 -4.68
CA ALA A 51 -4.86 -16.07 -4.08
C ALA A 51 -4.09 -15.39 -2.93
N ALA A 52 -3.48 -16.18 -2.03
CA ALA A 52 -2.68 -15.64 -0.93
C ALA A 52 -1.48 -14.81 -1.43
N LEU A 53 -0.80 -15.23 -2.50
CA LEU A 53 0.31 -14.47 -3.09
C LEU A 53 -0.14 -13.11 -3.62
N VAL A 54 -1.25 -13.06 -4.38
CA VAL A 54 -1.82 -11.81 -4.90
C VAL A 54 -2.28 -10.90 -3.75
N PHE A 55 -2.89 -11.47 -2.71
CA PHE A 55 -3.29 -10.72 -1.51
C PHE A 55 -2.08 -10.10 -0.81
N ILE A 56 -1.05 -10.89 -0.50
CA ILE A 56 0.16 -10.41 0.18
C ILE A 56 0.83 -9.31 -0.65
N ALA A 57 0.97 -9.52 -1.96
CA ALA A 57 1.56 -8.53 -2.85
C ALA A 57 0.78 -7.20 -2.85
N SER A 58 -0.56 -7.28 -2.92
CA SER A 58 -1.41 -6.08 -2.91
C SER A 58 -1.35 -5.34 -1.57
N PHE A 59 -1.38 -6.07 -0.44
CA PHE A 59 -1.26 -5.47 0.88
C PHE A 59 0.14 -4.90 1.16
N ALA A 60 1.19 -5.48 0.57
CA ALA A 60 2.55 -4.94 0.67
C ALA A 60 2.65 -3.56 0.01
N VAL A 61 2.06 -3.39 -1.18
CA VAL A 61 2.00 -2.10 -1.89
C VAL A 61 1.25 -1.06 -1.06
N LEU A 62 0.02 -1.38 -0.62
CA LEU A 62 -0.80 -0.47 0.19
C LEU A 62 -0.09 -0.06 1.49
N SER A 63 0.61 -1.00 2.14
CA SER A 63 1.37 -0.71 3.37
C SER A 63 2.57 0.20 3.08
N ALA A 64 3.30 -0.06 1.99
CA ALA A 64 4.42 0.78 1.57
C ALA A 64 3.96 2.22 1.30
N GLU A 65 2.82 2.43 0.65
CA GLU A 65 2.26 3.76 0.37
C GLU A 65 1.82 4.50 1.64
N ILE A 66 1.26 3.78 2.62
CA ILE A 66 0.96 4.35 3.95
C ILE A 66 2.24 4.83 4.64
N PHE A 67 3.30 4.02 4.62
CA PHE A 67 4.58 4.41 5.19
C PHE A 67 5.20 5.58 4.42
N ASN A 68 5.10 5.58 3.10
CA ASN A 68 5.58 6.68 2.28
C ASN A 68 4.92 8.01 2.66
N THR A 69 3.59 8.01 2.69
CA THR A 69 2.82 9.18 3.11
C THR A 69 3.19 9.62 4.53
N ALA A 70 3.32 8.69 5.47
CA ALA A 70 3.72 9.03 6.84
C ALA A 70 5.09 9.72 6.89
N ILE A 71 6.08 9.20 6.14
CA ILE A 71 7.42 9.79 6.03
C ILE A 71 7.35 11.18 5.40
N GLU A 72 6.58 11.35 4.32
CA GLU A 72 6.38 12.63 3.66
C GLU A 72 5.79 13.68 4.60
N LYS A 73 4.72 13.36 5.33
CA LYS A 73 4.09 14.29 6.28
C LYS A 73 5.04 14.64 7.44
N ILE A 74 5.80 13.68 7.94
CA ILE A 74 6.82 13.95 8.98
C ILE A 74 7.87 14.92 8.45
N CYS A 75 8.35 14.70 7.22
CA CYS A 75 9.32 15.58 6.57
C CYS A 75 8.78 17.01 6.38
N ASP A 76 7.52 17.14 5.95
CA ASP A 76 6.85 18.45 5.78
C ASP A 76 6.71 19.21 7.10
N ILE A 77 6.49 18.50 8.21
CA ILE A 77 6.41 19.08 9.55
C ILE A 77 7.79 19.58 10.01
N ILE A 78 8.85 18.79 9.75
CA ILE A 78 10.21 19.11 10.21
C ILE A 78 10.82 20.26 9.41
N GLN A 79 10.60 20.30 8.10
CA GLN A 79 11.19 21.27 7.20
C GLN A 79 10.20 21.64 6.09
N PRO A 80 9.40 22.70 6.28
CA PRO A 80 8.35 23.09 5.35
C PRO A 80 8.88 23.78 4.08
N ASN A 81 10.13 24.26 4.12
CA ASN A 81 10.79 24.87 2.97
C ASN A 81 11.57 23.83 2.17
N PHE A 82 11.86 24.12 0.91
CA PHE A 82 12.65 23.22 0.07
C PHE A 82 14.06 22.98 0.67
N ASP A 83 14.38 21.71 0.94
CA ASP A 83 15.69 21.24 1.38
C ASP A 83 16.07 19.97 0.61
N LYS A 84 17.26 19.97 -0.02
CA LYS A 84 17.73 18.85 -0.83
C LYS A 84 17.80 17.52 -0.06
N ARG A 85 18.07 17.56 1.24
CA ARG A 85 18.16 16.36 2.09
C ARG A 85 16.79 15.74 2.32
N ILE A 86 15.77 16.58 2.50
CA ILE A 86 14.38 16.13 2.63
C ILE A 86 13.87 15.57 1.31
N GLY A 87 14.21 16.22 0.18
CA GLY A 87 13.95 15.69 -1.15
C GLY A 87 14.47 14.26 -1.31
N PHE A 88 15.74 14.03 -0.96
CA PHE A 88 16.36 12.70 -1.01
C PHE A 88 15.64 11.65 -0.15
N ILE A 89 15.19 12.00 1.06
CA ILE A 89 14.44 11.08 1.94
C ILE A 89 13.10 10.72 1.31
N LYS A 90 12.37 11.71 0.76
CA LYS A 90 11.11 11.48 0.06
C LYS A 90 11.31 10.61 -1.19
N ASP A 91 12.37 10.85 -1.95
CA ASP A 91 12.69 10.07 -3.15
C ASP A 91 12.97 8.59 -2.81
N ILE A 92 13.72 8.31 -1.74
CA ILE A 92 13.96 6.94 -1.27
C ILE A 92 12.65 6.28 -0.84
N SER A 93 11.84 7.02 -0.09
CA SER A 93 10.55 6.54 0.42
C SER A 93 9.60 6.16 -0.72
N ALA A 94 9.48 7.02 -1.74
CA ALA A 94 8.73 6.73 -2.96
C ALA A 94 9.34 5.56 -3.75
N GLY A 95 10.67 5.44 -3.74
CA GLY A 95 11.39 4.30 -4.32
C GLY A 95 10.98 2.96 -3.70
N ALA A 96 10.70 2.91 -2.39
CA ALA A 96 10.21 1.69 -1.74
C ALA A 96 8.82 1.28 -2.26
N VAL A 97 7.90 2.24 -2.45
CA VAL A 97 6.58 1.99 -3.05
C VAL A 97 6.76 1.42 -4.46
N MET A 98 7.61 2.05 -5.28
CA MET A 98 7.88 1.60 -6.65
C MET A 98 8.40 0.15 -6.69
N LEU A 99 9.32 -0.22 -5.81
CA LEU A 99 9.84 -1.60 -5.74
C LEU A 99 8.74 -2.60 -5.38
N THR A 100 7.87 -2.26 -4.41
CA THR A 100 6.74 -3.14 -4.06
C THR A 100 5.72 -3.25 -5.18
N ALA A 101 5.46 -2.17 -5.91
CA ALA A 101 4.57 -2.15 -7.07
C ALA A 101 5.09 -3.04 -8.20
N ILE A 102 6.38 -2.95 -8.52
CA ILE A 102 7.04 -3.82 -9.52
C ILE A 102 6.91 -5.29 -9.10
N ALA A 103 7.23 -5.61 -7.83
CA ALA A 103 7.11 -6.97 -7.31
C ALA A 103 5.67 -7.49 -7.42
N SER A 104 4.68 -6.65 -7.09
CA SER A 104 3.27 -6.99 -7.20
C SER A 104 2.84 -7.29 -8.64
N VAL A 105 3.31 -6.50 -9.61
CA VAL A 105 3.07 -6.76 -11.04
C VAL A 105 3.69 -8.09 -11.46
N ILE A 106 4.92 -8.40 -11.07
CA ILE A 106 5.58 -9.67 -11.38
C ILE A 106 4.78 -10.85 -10.80
N VAL A 107 4.36 -10.76 -9.54
CA VAL A 107 3.51 -11.79 -8.91
C VAL A 107 2.20 -11.95 -9.68
N GLY A 108 1.53 -10.85 -10.04
CA GLY A 108 0.31 -10.87 -10.83
C GLY A 108 0.50 -11.60 -12.17
N ILE A 109 1.58 -11.30 -12.91
CA ILE A 109 1.89 -11.98 -14.17
C ILE A 109 2.09 -13.48 -13.93
N LEU A 110 2.95 -13.87 -12.98
CA LEU A 110 3.27 -15.28 -12.72
C LEU A 110 2.06 -16.10 -12.25
N VAL A 111 1.16 -15.48 -11.49
CA VAL A 111 -0.07 -16.12 -11.02
C VAL A 111 -1.09 -16.20 -12.15
N TYR A 112 -1.50 -15.06 -12.72
CA TYR A 112 -2.60 -15.02 -13.68
C TYR A 112 -2.28 -15.72 -15.00
N TRP A 113 -1.00 -15.79 -15.39
CA TRP A 113 -0.57 -16.52 -16.59
C TRP A 113 -1.06 -17.97 -16.59
N LYS A 114 -1.01 -18.66 -15.44
CA LYS A 114 -1.42 -20.07 -15.29
C LYS A 114 -2.93 -20.32 -15.49
N TYR A 115 -3.73 -19.26 -15.38
CA TYR A 115 -5.20 -19.34 -15.46
C TYR A 115 -5.74 -18.84 -16.79
N ILE A 116 -4.95 -18.07 -17.53
CA ILE A 116 -5.31 -17.51 -18.84
C ILE A 116 -4.83 -18.44 -19.96
N PHE A 117 -3.69 -19.10 -19.79
CA PHE A 117 -3.07 -20.01 -20.76
C PHE A 117 -2.87 -21.40 -20.15
#